data_AF-A0A2H6ACS8-F1
#
_entry.id   AF-A0A2H6ACS8-F1
#
_cell.length_a   1.000
_cell.length_b   1.000
_cell.length_c   1.000
_cell.angle_alpha   90.00
_cell.angle_beta   90.00
_cell.angle_gamma   90.00
#
_symmetry.space_group_name_H-M   'P 1'
#
loop_
_entity.id
_entity.type
_entity.pdbx_description
1 polymer ?
#
loop_
_entity_poly.entity_id
_entity_poly.type
_entity_poly.pdbx_seq_one_letter_code
_entity_poly.pdbx_strand_id
1 'polypeptide(L)'
;MREKELRIRPLICLGCALAALMLGSRIGLLRGQELEGSKEVLRAAENLVPFFTEEPGRDWTKHFTSTFLKAITAAQIDLDQIFRDFHGKHGRVREVRLIRMIKPYRGEVEYVFDKEMIVPALIEVEAQPPHRISTLYFRGAQREREDWETLKQEWQRLPGKVSLHCRRLDPQPEPVLDFQGEETLAVGSVFKLVVLSAVAEEIAAGRRHWEDVERVRKGWASLPAGLLHDWPDNAPVTWFTLAALMIGQSDNTAADHLIHLLGRQKIEQHQQRLGVKRPERNVPFLTTAELFKLKLVLDAEQQRAYVQADSAGRRQLLETAVQAASLDKPRPLGEPQLIDQVEWFFSAADVCRMLDGLRKQAAQVPEVKEILALNPGLPVNRRYWEYVGYKGGAEPGVLAYALLLRNRAGQWYALAVVWNNPQEAVDATQLHTLTLRTLRYVEHTHPLPPSR
;
A
#
# COMPACT_ATOMS: atom_id res chain seq x y z
N MET A 1 16.69 39.13 -25.62
CA MET A 1 15.30 38.92 -25.15
C MET A 1 15.14 37.45 -24.83
N ARG A 2 15.00 37.13 -23.55
CA ARG A 2 14.95 35.76 -23.01
C ARG A 2 13.49 35.31 -22.98
N GLU A 3 13.17 34.22 -23.66
CA GLU A 3 11.99 33.41 -23.35
C GLU A 3 12.33 32.52 -22.16
N LYS A 4 11.56 32.69 -21.08
CA LYS A 4 11.61 31.86 -19.88
C LYS A 4 10.67 30.67 -20.09
N GLU A 5 11.22 29.51 -20.42
CA GLU A 5 10.51 28.24 -20.22
C GLU A 5 10.42 27.96 -18.71
N LEU A 6 9.19 27.98 -18.18
CA LEU A 6 8.88 27.59 -16.81
C LEU A 6 8.97 26.06 -16.72
N ARG A 7 10.13 25.53 -16.30
CA ARG A 7 10.25 24.14 -15.85
C ARG A 7 9.55 23.99 -14.49
N ILE A 8 8.37 23.38 -14.50
CA ILE A 8 7.66 22.97 -13.27
C ILE A 8 8.39 21.74 -12.72
N ARG A 9 9.00 21.89 -11.54
CA ARG A 9 9.57 20.79 -10.73
C ARG A 9 8.42 20.00 -10.10
N PRO A 10 8.43 18.65 -10.05
CA PRO A 10 7.46 17.91 -9.27
C PRO A 10 7.80 18.02 -7.78
N LEU A 11 6.86 18.60 -7.02
CA LEU A 11 6.87 18.58 -5.56
C LEU A 11 6.49 17.16 -5.09
N ILE A 12 7.36 16.56 -4.30
CA ILE A 12 7.13 15.31 -3.57
C ILE A 12 6.19 15.58 -2.37
N CYS A 13 5.25 14.66 -2.17
CA CYS A 13 4.46 14.39 -0.94
C CYS A 13 3.57 15.49 -0.33
N LEU A 14 2.24 15.30 -0.42
CA LEU A 14 1.34 15.17 0.75
C LEU A 14 -0.08 14.81 0.25
N GLY A 15 -0.68 13.74 0.75
CA GLY A 15 -2.04 13.35 0.31
C GLY A 15 -2.66 12.14 1.00
N CYS A 16 -2.49 12.01 2.33
CA CYS A 16 -3.38 11.21 3.16
C CYS A 16 -4.30 12.15 3.92
N ALA A 17 -5.62 12.05 3.69
CA ALA A 17 -6.68 12.14 4.70
C ALA A 17 -8.04 12.48 4.06
N LEU A 18 -8.91 11.49 3.96
CA LEU A 18 -10.36 11.67 4.12
C LEU A 18 -10.96 10.31 4.48
N ALA A 19 -10.71 9.89 5.71
CA ALA A 19 -11.47 8.83 6.37
C ALA A 19 -12.64 9.51 7.11
N ALA A 20 -13.85 9.35 6.58
CA ALA A 20 -15.07 9.73 7.29
C ALA A 20 -15.62 8.50 8.03
N LEU A 21 -15.86 8.70 9.32
CA LEU A 21 -16.38 7.76 10.31
C LEU A 21 -17.59 6.94 9.82
N MET A 22 -17.59 5.66 10.15
CA MET A 22 -18.83 4.89 10.30
C MET A 22 -18.81 4.24 11.68
N LEU A 23 -19.63 4.79 12.59
CA LEU A 23 -19.96 4.15 13.86
C LEU A 23 -20.61 2.80 13.60
N GLY A 24 -20.06 1.77 14.25
CA GLY A 24 -20.63 0.42 14.25
C GLY A 24 -22.01 0.42 14.91
N SER A 25 -23.04 0.24 14.11
CA SER A 25 -24.34 -0.25 14.57
C SER A 25 -24.39 -1.74 14.29
N ARG A 26 -24.66 -2.53 15.34
CA ARG A 26 -24.88 -3.98 15.27
C ARG A 26 -26.07 -4.23 14.34
N ILE A 27 -25.81 -4.71 13.12
CA ILE A 27 -26.87 -5.20 12.23
C ILE A 27 -26.97 -6.71 12.45
N GLY A 28 -28.09 -7.10 13.06
CA GLY A 28 -28.53 -8.49 13.11
C GLY A 28 -28.69 -9.05 11.71
N LEU A 29 -28.29 -10.31 11.56
CA LEU A 29 -28.43 -11.13 10.37
C LEU A 29 -29.90 -11.13 9.90
N LEU A 30 -30.19 -10.52 8.75
CA LEU A 30 -31.41 -10.77 7.99
C LEU A 30 -31.01 -11.42 6.66
N ARG A 31 -31.37 -12.70 6.54
CA ARG A 31 -31.22 -13.54 5.36
C ARG A 31 -32.10 -13.02 4.22
N GLY A 32 -31.55 -12.99 3.00
CA GLY A 32 -32.28 -13.27 1.76
C GLY A 32 -33.38 -12.32 1.29
N GLN A 33 -33.69 -11.22 1.98
CA GLN A 33 -34.56 -10.18 1.43
C GLN A 33 -33.74 -9.25 0.53
N GLU A 34 -34.20 -9.04 -0.70
CA GLU A 34 -33.78 -7.88 -1.50
C GLU A 34 -33.98 -6.64 -0.62
N LEU A 35 -32.88 -5.97 -0.26
CA LEU A 35 -32.94 -4.69 0.44
C LEU A 35 -33.81 -3.73 -0.39
N GLU A 36 -34.76 -3.09 0.28
CA GLU A 36 -35.72 -2.15 -0.32
C GLU A 36 -35.04 -1.16 -1.27
N GLY A 37 -35.65 -0.90 -2.43
CA GLY A 37 -35.07 0.01 -3.43
C GLY A 37 -34.08 -0.65 -4.40
N SER A 38 -33.85 -1.97 -4.34
CA SER A 38 -32.89 -2.66 -5.23
C SER A 38 -33.23 -2.50 -6.72
N LYS A 39 -34.51 -2.70 -7.07
CA LYS A 39 -35.02 -2.57 -8.44
C LYS A 39 -34.95 -1.12 -8.91
N GLU A 40 -35.21 -0.18 -8.01
CA GLU A 40 -35.18 1.25 -8.27
C GLU A 40 -33.75 1.72 -8.54
N VAL A 41 -32.76 1.27 -7.75
CA VAL A 41 -31.34 1.55 -7.99
C VAL A 41 -30.88 0.97 -9.33
N LEU A 42 -31.17 -0.31 -9.60
CA LEU A 42 -30.78 -0.94 -10.86
C LEU A 42 -31.42 -0.23 -12.07
N ARG A 43 -32.73 0.05 -12.00
CA ARG A 43 -33.44 0.77 -13.06
C ARG A 43 -32.89 2.18 -13.26
N ALA A 44 -32.59 2.91 -12.20
CA ALA A 44 -31.99 4.24 -12.31
C ALA A 44 -30.60 4.17 -12.98
N ALA A 45 -29.82 3.14 -12.66
CA ALA A 45 -28.52 2.88 -13.29
C ALA A 45 -28.66 2.55 -14.79
N GLU A 46 -29.59 1.66 -15.15
CA GLU A 46 -29.91 1.29 -16.54
C GLU A 46 -30.40 2.49 -17.35
N ASN A 47 -31.19 3.38 -16.74
CA ASN A 47 -31.65 4.61 -17.39
C ASN A 47 -30.51 5.58 -17.74
N LEU A 48 -29.30 5.40 -17.18
CA LEU A 48 -28.12 6.17 -17.58
C LEU A 48 -27.38 5.57 -18.79
N VAL A 49 -27.66 4.33 -19.18
CA VAL A 49 -27.00 3.65 -20.32
C VAL A 49 -27.04 4.46 -21.61
N PRO A 50 -28.17 5.08 -22.02
CA PRO A 50 -28.23 5.86 -23.26
C PRO A 50 -27.32 7.09 -23.28
N PHE A 51 -26.83 7.56 -22.13
CA PHE A 51 -25.94 8.72 -22.05
C PHE A 51 -24.47 8.36 -22.32
N PHE A 52 -24.08 7.08 -22.22
CA PHE A 52 -22.74 6.62 -22.63
C PHE A 52 -22.64 6.58 -24.16
N THR A 53 -22.47 7.75 -24.77
CA THR A 53 -22.41 7.96 -26.22
C THR A 53 -21.54 9.18 -26.57
N GLU A 54 -21.29 9.42 -27.85
CA GLU A 54 -20.52 10.57 -28.33
C GLU A 54 -21.21 11.91 -28.03
N GLU A 55 -22.54 11.94 -28.07
CA GLU A 55 -23.37 13.11 -27.78
C GLU A 55 -24.41 12.79 -26.70
N PRO A 56 -24.04 12.82 -25.41
CA PRO A 56 -24.97 12.57 -24.32
C PRO A 56 -26.13 13.58 -24.35
N GLY A 57 -27.36 13.11 -24.12
CA GLY A 57 -28.55 13.98 -24.08
C GLY A 57 -28.49 15.00 -22.93
N ARG A 58 -29.13 16.17 -23.10
CA ARG A 58 -28.91 17.35 -22.22
C ARG A 58 -29.87 17.51 -21.04
N ASP A 59 -30.93 16.70 -20.95
CA ASP A 59 -31.95 16.88 -19.91
C ASP A 59 -31.69 15.97 -18.69
N TRP A 60 -30.74 16.39 -17.87
CA TRP A 60 -30.37 15.70 -16.63
C TRP A 60 -31.47 15.76 -15.54
N THR A 61 -32.43 16.69 -15.65
CA THR A 61 -33.45 16.95 -14.61
C THR A 61 -34.45 15.81 -14.44
N LYS A 62 -34.57 14.93 -15.44
CA LYS A 62 -35.40 13.73 -15.39
C LYS A 62 -34.77 12.60 -14.57
N HIS A 63 -33.44 12.55 -14.50
CA HIS A 63 -32.69 11.45 -13.92
C HIS A 63 -32.12 11.78 -12.54
N PHE A 64 -31.80 13.05 -12.29
CA PHE A 64 -31.10 13.49 -11.09
C PHE A 64 -31.93 14.45 -10.24
N THR A 65 -31.71 14.41 -8.93
CA THR A 65 -32.30 15.37 -7.99
C THR A 65 -31.75 16.78 -8.24
N SER A 66 -32.56 17.80 -7.92
CA SER A 66 -32.11 19.20 -8.04
C SER A 66 -30.91 19.51 -7.14
N THR A 67 -30.81 18.86 -5.98
CA THR A 67 -29.66 18.97 -5.06
C THR A 67 -28.39 18.42 -5.69
N PHE A 68 -28.45 17.24 -6.31
CA PHE A 68 -27.29 16.67 -7.01
C PHE A 68 -26.82 17.59 -8.15
N LEU A 69 -27.74 18.05 -8.99
CA LEU A 69 -27.38 18.93 -10.12
C LEU A 69 -26.75 20.25 -9.66
N LYS A 70 -27.27 20.86 -8.58
CA LYS A 70 -26.64 22.04 -7.97
C LYS A 70 -25.21 21.76 -7.49
N ALA A 71 -24.97 20.60 -6.88
CA ALA A 71 -23.64 20.21 -6.43
C ALA A 71 -22.66 19.99 -7.59
N ILE A 72 -23.10 19.32 -8.66
CA ILE A 72 -22.34 19.13 -9.89
C ILE A 72 -21.97 20.48 -10.53
N THR A 73 -22.93 21.40 -10.66
CA THR A 73 -22.68 22.75 -11.19
C THR A 73 -21.71 23.53 -10.31
N ALA A 74 -21.89 23.51 -8.99
CA ALA A 74 -21.00 24.20 -8.05
C ALA A 74 -19.56 23.66 -8.09
N ALA A 75 -19.40 22.35 -8.32
CA ALA A 75 -18.11 21.70 -8.48
C ALA A 75 -17.52 21.81 -9.90
N GLN A 76 -18.20 22.51 -10.83
CA GLN A 76 -17.80 22.65 -12.24
C GLN A 76 -17.58 21.30 -12.95
N ILE A 77 -18.37 20.28 -12.58
CA ILE A 77 -18.30 18.95 -13.19
C ILE A 77 -19.19 18.90 -14.44
N ASP A 78 -18.62 18.47 -15.56
CA ASP A 78 -19.33 18.25 -16.82
C ASP A 78 -19.72 16.76 -16.95
N LEU A 79 -21.02 16.47 -16.76
CA LEU A 79 -21.53 15.11 -16.88
C LEU A 79 -21.46 14.59 -18.31
N ASP A 80 -21.80 15.42 -19.31
CA ASP A 80 -21.74 15.04 -20.73
C ASP A 80 -20.31 14.58 -21.06
N GLN A 81 -19.30 15.34 -20.62
CA GLN A 81 -17.90 14.96 -20.85
C GLN A 81 -17.53 13.63 -20.18
N ILE A 82 -17.99 13.38 -18.94
CA ILE A 82 -17.71 12.12 -18.23
C ILE A 82 -18.29 10.92 -18.98
N PHE A 83 -19.56 10.97 -19.37
CA PHE A 83 -20.20 9.86 -20.08
C PHE A 83 -19.59 9.66 -21.47
N ARG A 84 -19.29 10.75 -22.20
CA ARG A 84 -18.58 10.71 -23.48
C ARG A 84 -17.20 10.08 -23.35
N ASP A 85 -16.44 10.44 -22.32
CA ASP A 85 -15.10 9.90 -22.08
C ASP A 85 -15.14 8.40 -21.81
N PHE A 86 -16.08 7.92 -20.98
CA PHE A 86 -16.24 6.49 -20.75
C PHE A 86 -16.61 5.74 -22.03
N HIS A 87 -17.56 6.27 -22.81
CA HIS A 87 -17.93 5.67 -24.11
C HIS A 87 -16.74 5.65 -25.08
N GLY A 88 -16.07 6.78 -25.30
CA GLY A 88 -14.92 6.87 -26.21
C GLY A 88 -13.79 5.93 -25.81
N LYS A 89 -13.51 5.79 -24.51
CA LYS A 89 -12.45 4.91 -24.00
C LYS A 89 -12.84 3.43 -24.05
N HIS A 90 -14.06 3.08 -23.63
CA HIS A 90 -14.42 1.69 -23.32
C HIS A 90 -15.45 1.06 -24.27
N GLY A 91 -16.08 1.83 -25.16
CA GLY A 91 -17.11 1.37 -26.09
C GLY A 91 -18.52 1.55 -25.52
N ARG A 92 -19.48 0.74 -25.99
CA ARG A 92 -20.87 0.81 -25.50
C ARG A 92 -21.01 0.02 -24.20
N VAL A 93 -21.97 0.43 -23.38
CA VAL A 93 -22.41 -0.38 -22.23
C VAL A 93 -23.26 -1.53 -22.75
N ARG A 94 -22.85 -2.76 -22.46
CA ARG A 94 -23.56 -4.02 -22.76
C ARG A 94 -24.63 -4.33 -21.73
N GLU A 95 -24.32 -4.11 -20.46
CA GLU A 95 -25.23 -4.38 -19.35
C GLU A 95 -24.87 -3.58 -18.09
N VAL A 96 -25.84 -3.51 -17.17
CA VAL A 96 -25.64 -2.95 -15.82
C VAL A 96 -25.91 -4.06 -14.81
N ARG A 97 -24.97 -4.27 -13.88
CA ARG A 97 -25.09 -5.27 -12.83
C ARG A 97 -25.30 -4.59 -11.48
N LEU A 98 -26.37 -4.93 -10.76
CA LEU A 98 -26.47 -4.58 -9.35
C LEU A 98 -25.57 -5.54 -8.55
N ILE A 99 -24.51 -5.02 -7.96
CA ILE A 99 -23.53 -5.83 -7.23
C ILE A 99 -23.99 -6.09 -5.80
N ARG A 100 -24.48 -5.05 -5.12
CA ARG A 100 -25.15 -5.17 -3.82
C ARG A 100 -25.86 -3.88 -3.45
N MET A 101 -26.78 -4.00 -2.51
CA MET A 101 -27.30 -2.86 -1.75
C MET A 101 -26.39 -2.57 -0.54
N ILE A 102 -26.16 -1.29 -0.26
CA ILE A 102 -25.46 -0.80 0.93
C ILE A 102 -26.47 -0.54 2.06
N LYS A 103 -27.58 0.11 1.70
CA LYS A 103 -28.75 0.41 2.55
C LYS A 103 -29.96 0.56 1.61
N PRO A 104 -31.20 0.68 2.11
CA PRO A 104 -32.34 0.94 1.26
C PRO A 104 -32.09 2.08 0.27
N TYR A 105 -32.46 1.88 -1.00
CA TYR A 105 -32.29 2.84 -2.10
C TYR A 105 -30.85 3.30 -2.40
N ARG A 106 -29.83 2.64 -1.85
CA ARG A 106 -28.42 2.91 -2.17
C ARG A 106 -27.67 1.60 -2.45
N GLY A 107 -27.13 1.47 -3.65
CA GLY A 107 -26.42 0.27 -4.09
C GLY A 107 -25.16 0.58 -4.87
N GLU A 108 -24.30 -0.43 -4.97
CA GLU A 108 -23.19 -0.43 -5.92
C GLU A 108 -23.59 -1.20 -7.17
N VAL A 109 -23.33 -0.60 -8.31
CA VAL A 109 -23.58 -1.17 -9.63
C VAL A 109 -22.28 -1.24 -10.43
N GLU A 110 -22.25 -2.04 -11.48
CA GLU A 110 -21.19 -2.04 -12.48
C GLU A 110 -21.79 -1.83 -13.86
N TYR A 111 -21.25 -0.86 -14.60
CA TYR A 111 -21.49 -0.70 -16.03
C TYR A 111 -20.49 -1.55 -16.79
N VAL A 112 -20.96 -2.53 -17.56
CA VAL A 112 -20.11 -3.46 -18.32
C VAL A 112 -20.05 -3.01 -19.77
N PHE A 113 -18.84 -2.79 -20.28
CA PHE A 113 -18.58 -2.25 -21.62
C PHE A 113 -18.08 -3.32 -22.61
N ASP A 114 -18.09 -3.01 -23.91
CA ASP A 114 -17.65 -3.90 -25.00
C ASP A 114 -16.22 -4.42 -24.85
N LYS A 115 -15.27 -3.58 -24.43
CA LYS A 115 -13.84 -3.93 -24.35
C LYS A 115 -13.45 -4.74 -23.11
N GLU A 116 -14.36 -5.57 -22.60
CA GLU A 116 -14.22 -6.28 -21.31
C GLU A 116 -13.83 -5.34 -20.17
N MET A 117 -14.38 -4.13 -20.17
CA MET A 117 -14.16 -3.12 -19.14
C MET A 117 -15.41 -2.98 -18.32
N ILE A 118 -15.26 -2.80 -17.01
CA ILE A 118 -16.33 -2.44 -16.11
C ILE A 118 -16.01 -1.12 -15.42
N VAL A 119 -17.03 -0.29 -15.23
CA VAL A 119 -16.95 0.93 -14.43
C VAL A 119 -17.86 0.75 -13.22
N PRO A 120 -17.30 0.47 -12.03
CA PRO A 120 -18.10 0.40 -10.81
C PRO A 120 -18.63 1.78 -10.46
N ALA A 121 -19.87 1.85 -9.98
CA ALA A 121 -20.49 3.08 -9.53
C ALA A 121 -21.25 2.87 -8.23
N LEU A 122 -21.29 3.93 -7.41
CA LEU A 122 -22.21 4.03 -6.28
C LEU A 122 -23.40 4.87 -6.69
N ILE A 123 -24.61 4.35 -6.50
CA ILE A 123 -25.86 5.03 -6.83
C ILE A 123 -26.76 5.06 -5.60
N GLU A 124 -27.29 6.25 -5.29
CA GLU A 124 -28.38 6.45 -4.33
C GLU A 124 -29.55 7.14 -5.05
N VAL A 125 -30.76 6.65 -4.84
CA VAL A 125 -32.00 7.20 -5.40
C VAL A 125 -32.93 7.67 -4.30
N GLU A 126 -33.85 8.58 -4.63
CA GLU A 126 -34.94 8.96 -3.72
C GLU A 126 -35.83 7.75 -3.40
N ALA A 127 -36.28 7.65 -2.15
CA ALA A 127 -37.16 6.56 -1.72
C ALA A 127 -38.57 6.65 -2.33
N GLN A 128 -39.01 7.85 -2.70
CA GLN A 128 -40.31 8.08 -3.33
C GLN A 128 -40.17 8.22 -4.84
N PRO A 129 -41.20 7.83 -5.63
CA PRO A 129 -41.24 8.10 -7.06
C PRO A 129 -41.03 9.60 -7.35
N PRO A 130 -40.29 9.95 -8.43
CA PRO A 130 -39.86 9.06 -9.50
C PRO A 130 -38.47 8.41 -9.28
N HIS A 131 -37.97 8.34 -8.03
CA HIS A 131 -36.69 7.72 -7.67
C HIS A 131 -35.49 8.34 -8.40
N ARG A 132 -35.40 9.68 -8.38
CA ARG A 132 -34.27 10.38 -9.01
C ARG A 132 -32.97 10.09 -8.26
N ILE A 133 -31.87 10.07 -9.01
CA ILE A 133 -30.53 9.84 -8.49
C ILE A 133 -30.10 11.05 -7.66
N SER A 134 -29.85 10.81 -6.38
CA SER A 134 -29.36 11.78 -5.42
C SER A 134 -27.85 11.66 -5.19
N THR A 135 -27.24 10.51 -5.51
CA THR A 135 -25.79 10.30 -5.55
C THR A 135 -25.41 9.43 -6.75
N LEU A 136 -24.42 9.86 -7.51
CA LEU A 136 -23.72 9.07 -8.52
C LEU A 136 -22.22 9.28 -8.33
N TYR A 137 -21.48 8.19 -8.17
CA TYR A 137 -20.03 8.24 -8.07
C TYR A 137 -19.42 7.07 -8.82
N PHE A 138 -18.77 7.37 -9.95
CA PHE A 138 -17.98 6.38 -10.70
C PHE A 138 -16.63 6.14 -10.02
N ARG A 139 -16.23 4.88 -9.94
CA ARG A 139 -14.86 4.48 -9.62
C ARG A 139 -14.07 4.29 -10.92
N GLY A 140 -12.75 4.15 -10.79
CA GLY A 140 -11.89 3.91 -11.94
C GLY A 140 -12.31 2.68 -12.73
N ALA A 141 -12.27 2.79 -14.07
CA ALA A 141 -12.53 1.67 -14.96
C ALA A 141 -11.53 0.54 -14.70
N GLN A 142 -12.02 -0.69 -14.76
CA GLN A 142 -11.24 -1.90 -14.51
C GLN A 142 -11.57 -2.96 -15.55
N ARG A 143 -10.66 -3.91 -15.80
CA ARG A 143 -11.01 -5.07 -16.62
C ARG A 143 -12.05 -5.91 -15.91
N GLU A 144 -13.01 -6.41 -16.66
CA GLU A 144 -14.05 -7.32 -16.21
C GLU A 144 -13.44 -8.63 -15.71
N ARG A 145 -12.42 -9.12 -16.42
CA ARG A 145 -11.59 -10.25 -16.00
C ARG A 145 -10.13 -9.86 -16.12
N GLU A 146 -9.36 -10.14 -15.07
CA GLU A 146 -7.90 -10.06 -15.12
C GLU A 146 -7.37 -11.43 -15.54
N ASP A 147 -6.32 -11.43 -16.36
CA ASP A 147 -5.63 -12.64 -16.80
C ASP A 147 -4.15 -12.54 -16.42
N TRP A 148 -3.58 -13.66 -15.96
CA TRP A 148 -2.22 -13.66 -15.44
C TRP A 148 -1.18 -13.40 -16.53
N GLU A 149 -1.34 -13.95 -17.74
CA GLU A 149 -0.35 -13.78 -18.80
C GLU A 149 -0.23 -12.32 -19.25
N THR A 150 -1.33 -11.58 -19.36
CA THR A 150 -1.29 -10.14 -19.65
C THR A 150 -0.69 -9.36 -18.48
N LEU A 151 -1.10 -9.65 -17.24
CA LEU A 151 -0.51 -9.00 -16.06
C LEU A 151 1.00 -9.23 -16.01
N LYS A 152 1.45 -10.46 -16.25
CA LYS A 152 2.87 -10.85 -16.29
C LYS A 152 3.63 -10.09 -17.39
N GLN A 153 3.06 -9.93 -18.58
CA GLN A 153 3.67 -9.10 -19.62
C GLN A 153 3.74 -7.63 -19.23
N GLU A 154 2.72 -7.09 -18.54
CA GLU A 154 2.76 -5.72 -18.03
C GLU A 154 3.83 -5.53 -16.94
N TRP A 155 3.96 -6.48 -16.02
CA TRP A 155 5.05 -6.53 -15.03
C TRP A 155 6.42 -6.58 -15.70
N GLN A 156 6.58 -7.38 -16.76
CA GLN A 156 7.81 -7.50 -17.53
C GLN A 156 8.18 -6.22 -18.30
N ARG A 157 7.20 -5.38 -18.65
CA ARG A 157 7.43 -4.12 -19.37
C ARG A 157 7.84 -2.96 -18.46
N LEU A 158 7.77 -3.12 -17.14
CA LEU A 158 8.26 -2.09 -16.22
C LEU A 158 9.78 -1.91 -16.41
N PRO A 159 10.29 -0.67 -16.47
CA PRO A 159 11.73 -0.43 -16.58
C PRO A 159 12.45 -0.89 -15.31
N GLY A 160 13.69 -1.37 -15.44
CA GLY A 160 14.46 -1.87 -14.30
C GLY A 160 14.14 -3.32 -13.95
N LYS A 161 14.06 -3.64 -12.66
CA LYS A 161 13.87 -5.00 -12.12
C LYS A 161 12.66 -5.07 -11.21
N VAL A 162 11.91 -6.17 -11.30
CA VAL A 162 10.71 -6.40 -10.49
C VAL A 162 10.77 -7.79 -9.88
N SER A 163 10.46 -7.90 -8.60
CA SER A 163 10.19 -9.16 -7.91
C SER A 163 8.75 -9.13 -7.40
N LEU A 164 7.94 -10.12 -7.76
CA LEU A 164 6.56 -10.27 -7.29
C LEU A 164 6.30 -11.70 -6.86
N HIS A 165 5.72 -11.85 -5.69
CA HIS A 165 5.33 -13.15 -5.14
C HIS A 165 4.02 -13.03 -4.38
N CYS A 166 3.09 -13.95 -4.64
CA CYS A 166 1.87 -14.12 -3.87
C CYS A 166 1.79 -15.58 -3.43
N ARG A 167 1.50 -15.80 -2.15
CA ARG A 167 1.47 -17.12 -1.55
C ARG A 167 0.28 -17.25 -0.61
N ARG A 168 -0.48 -18.33 -0.72
CA ARG A 168 -1.40 -18.74 0.35
C ARG A 168 -0.56 -19.31 1.50
N LEU A 169 -0.78 -18.83 2.70
CA LEU A 169 0.00 -19.17 3.89
C LEU A 169 -0.69 -20.26 4.74
N ASP A 170 -2.01 -20.26 4.77
CA ASP A 170 -2.83 -21.12 5.65
C ASP A 170 -4.24 -21.27 5.03
N PRO A 171 -4.89 -22.44 5.11
CA PRO A 171 -4.49 -23.67 5.81
C PRO A 171 -3.48 -24.55 5.08
N GLN A 172 -3.35 -24.40 3.76
CA GLN A 172 -2.39 -25.15 2.95
C GLN A 172 -1.45 -24.17 2.23
N PRO A 173 -0.17 -24.09 2.65
CA PRO A 173 0.79 -23.18 2.05
C PRO A 173 1.10 -23.54 0.60
N GLU A 174 0.83 -22.65 -0.35
CA GLU A 174 1.17 -22.85 -1.77
C GLU A 174 1.45 -21.52 -2.49
N PRO A 175 2.37 -21.49 -3.48
CA PRO A 175 2.50 -20.35 -4.38
C PRO A 175 1.20 -20.11 -5.15
N VAL A 176 0.77 -18.84 -5.22
CA VAL A 176 -0.40 -18.41 -5.98
C VAL A 176 0.04 -17.70 -7.25
N LEU A 177 1.01 -16.78 -7.13
CA LEU A 177 1.63 -16.08 -8.25
C LEU A 177 3.13 -15.95 -8.01
N ASP A 178 3.91 -16.05 -9.07
CA ASP A 178 5.34 -15.79 -9.03
C ASP A 178 5.81 -15.08 -10.31
N PHE A 179 6.52 -13.98 -10.13
CA PHE A 179 7.27 -13.31 -11.19
C PHE A 179 8.60 -12.85 -10.61
N GLN A 180 9.66 -13.62 -10.90
CA GLN A 180 11.01 -13.36 -10.37
C GLN A 180 10.98 -13.24 -8.82
N GLY A 181 10.16 -14.05 -8.15
CA GLY A 181 9.87 -13.87 -6.72
C GLY A 181 11.07 -14.05 -5.79
N GLU A 182 12.14 -14.70 -6.28
CA GLU A 182 13.40 -14.90 -5.55
C GLU A 182 14.51 -13.88 -5.92
N GLU A 183 14.26 -12.96 -6.86
CA GLU A 183 15.21 -11.87 -7.16
C GLU A 183 15.30 -10.92 -5.96
N THR A 184 16.52 -10.78 -5.40
CA THR A 184 16.77 -9.94 -4.23
C THR A 184 17.01 -8.49 -4.66
N LEU A 185 16.13 -7.59 -4.24
CA LEU A 185 16.13 -6.17 -4.61
C LEU A 185 16.13 -5.30 -3.34
N ALA A 186 16.41 -4.00 -3.49
CA ALA A 186 16.22 -3.07 -2.38
C ALA A 186 14.74 -2.86 -2.09
N VAL A 187 14.37 -2.73 -0.82
CA VAL A 187 12.96 -2.67 -0.41
C VAL A 187 12.59 -1.42 0.38
N GLY A 188 13.55 -0.53 0.64
CA GLY A 188 13.37 0.61 1.51
C GLY A 188 12.79 0.19 2.86
N SER A 189 11.79 0.93 3.35
CA SER A 189 11.18 0.73 4.68
C SER A 189 10.45 -0.61 4.94
N VAL A 190 10.41 -1.55 4.00
CA VAL A 190 9.89 -2.91 4.27
C VAL A 190 10.80 -3.68 5.25
N PHE A 191 12.08 -3.31 5.39
CA PHE A 191 12.99 -3.88 6.39
C PHE A 191 12.44 -3.82 7.82
N LYS A 192 11.57 -2.84 8.12
CA LYS A 192 10.94 -2.64 9.44
C LYS A 192 10.09 -3.83 9.87
N LEU A 193 9.70 -4.72 8.94
CA LEU A 193 9.07 -6.01 9.26
C LEU A 193 10.01 -6.93 10.06
N VAL A 194 11.32 -6.92 9.76
CA VAL A 194 12.33 -7.67 10.53
C VAL A 194 12.43 -7.09 11.94
N VAL A 195 12.43 -5.77 12.07
CA VAL A 195 12.48 -5.08 13.36
C VAL A 195 11.22 -5.39 14.19
N LEU A 196 10.03 -5.34 13.58
CA LEU A 196 8.77 -5.70 14.25
C LEU A 196 8.78 -7.16 14.72
N SER A 197 9.32 -8.07 13.92
CA SER A 197 9.44 -9.49 14.30
C SER A 197 10.36 -9.67 15.51
N ALA A 198 11.47 -8.93 15.57
CA ALA A 198 12.38 -8.94 16.72
C ALA A 198 11.73 -8.32 17.97
N VAL A 199 10.92 -7.26 17.82
CA VAL A 199 10.08 -6.73 18.91
C VAL A 199 9.12 -7.80 19.41
N ALA A 200 8.39 -8.47 18.51
CA ALA A 200 7.44 -9.52 18.87
C ALA A 200 8.11 -10.67 19.64
N GLU A 201 9.35 -11.03 19.30
CA GLU A 201 10.14 -12.03 20.04
C GLU A 201 10.51 -11.58 21.46
N GLU A 202 10.81 -10.29 21.68
CA GLU A 202 11.06 -9.76 23.02
C GLU A 202 9.80 -9.76 23.89
N ILE A 203 8.67 -9.33 23.31
CA ILE A 203 7.38 -9.29 24.00
C ILE A 203 6.92 -10.71 24.35
N ALA A 204 6.95 -11.64 23.39
CA ALA A 204 6.56 -13.03 23.62
C ALA A 204 7.42 -13.72 24.71
N ALA A 205 8.70 -13.34 24.81
CA ALA A 205 9.60 -13.87 25.82
C ALA A 205 9.52 -13.16 27.18
N GLY A 206 8.67 -12.13 27.34
CA GLY A 206 8.55 -11.35 28.58
C GLY A 206 9.80 -10.53 28.93
N ARG A 207 10.72 -10.32 27.98
CA ARG A 207 11.92 -9.49 28.19
C ARG A 207 11.63 -8.00 28.05
N ARG A 208 10.56 -7.67 27.32
CA ARG A 208 10.00 -6.34 27.15
C ARG A 208 8.48 -6.42 27.21
N HIS A 209 7.85 -5.30 27.52
CA HIS A 209 6.40 -5.15 27.54
C HIS A 209 5.99 -3.95 26.69
N TRP A 210 4.74 -3.93 26.22
CA TRP A 210 4.26 -2.86 25.35
C TRP A 210 4.24 -1.50 26.06
N GLU A 211 4.03 -1.50 27.37
CA GLU A 211 4.02 -0.34 28.27
C GLU A 211 5.41 0.12 28.73
N ASP A 212 6.48 -0.64 28.44
CA ASP A 212 7.84 -0.24 28.80
C ASP A 212 8.15 1.13 28.20
N VAL A 213 8.56 2.08 29.04
CA VAL A 213 8.83 3.46 28.64
C VAL A 213 10.31 3.64 28.35
N GLU A 214 10.60 4.09 27.14
CA GLU A 214 11.91 4.54 26.69
C GLU A 214 11.91 6.07 26.54
N ARG A 215 13.11 6.64 26.47
CA ARG A 215 13.32 8.07 26.27
C ARG A 215 13.79 8.31 24.85
N VAL A 216 13.13 9.23 24.14
CA VAL A 216 13.60 9.70 22.84
C VAL A 216 15.01 10.28 23.01
N ARG A 217 15.94 9.85 22.13
CA ARG A 217 17.32 10.34 22.09
C ARG A 217 17.53 11.06 20.78
N LYS A 218 17.76 12.38 20.81
CA LYS A 218 17.99 13.16 19.59
C LYS A 218 19.20 12.71 18.79
N GLY A 219 20.22 12.14 19.44
CA GLY A 219 21.36 11.54 18.75
C GLY A 219 21.02 10.33 17.86
N TRP A 220 19.82 9.76 18.01
CA TRP A 220 19.29 8.65 17.20
C TRP A 220 18.24 9.11 16.19
N ALA A 221 18.01 10.42 16.06
CA ALA A 221 17.08 10.96 15.09
C ALA A 221 17.56 10.71 13.66
N SER A 222 16.60 10.42 12.79
CA SER A 222 16.78 10.21 11.36
C SER A 222 15.95 11.22 10.56
N LEU A 223 16.04 11.17 9.23
CA LEU A 223 15.21 11.98 8.35
C LEU A 223 13.79 11.41 8.24
N PRO A 224 12.78 12.21 7.81
CA PRO A 224 11.46 11.71 7.46
C PRO A 224 11.50 10.49 6.50
N ALA A 225 10.47 9.65 6.42
CA ALA A 225 9.14 9.77 7.01
C ALA A 225 9.09 9.52 8.54
N GLY A 226 8.03 10.02 9.18
CA GLY A 226 7.81 9.94 10.62
C GLY A 226 7.62 11.31 11.27
N LEU A 227 7.40 11.31 12.58
CA LEU A 227 7.21 12.49 13.42
C LEU A 227 8.22 12.54 14.57
N LEU A 228 8.78 11.39 14.96
CA LEU A 228 9.56 11.27 16.20
C LEU A 228 10.88 12.06 16.16
N HIS A 229 11.39 12.40 14.98
CA HIS A 229 12.57 13.25 14.80
C HIS A 229 12.36 14.69 15.31
N ASP A 230 11.13 15.20 15.30
CA ASP A 230 10.79 16.54 15.78
C ASP A 230 10.51 16.59 17.29
N TRP A 231 10.41 15.43 17.94
CA TRP A 231 10.07 15.37 19.36
C TRP A 231 11.23 15.86 20.23
N PRO A 232 10.95 16.45 21.41
CA PRO A 232 12.01 16.90 22.30
C PRO A 232 12.81 15.71 22.81
N ASP A 233 14.10 15.96 23.08
CA ASP A 233 14.96 14.97 23.73
C ASP A 233 14.36 14.57 25.09
N ASN A 234 14.50 13.31 25.47
CA ASN A 234 13.92 12.72 26.68
C ASN A 234 12.39 12.67 26.76
N ALA A 235 11.66 12.94 25.66
CA ALA A 235 10.23 12.66 25.59
C ALA A 235 9.97 11.17 25.92
N PRO A 236 9.01 10.86 26.82
CA PRO A 236 8.67 9.47 27.13
C PRO A 236 7.87 8.85 25.98
N VAL A 237 8.29 7.67 25.54
CA VAL A 237 7.59 6.87 24.52
C VAL A 237 7.56 5.42 24.95
N THR A 238 6.44 4.73 24.68
CA THR A 238 6.35 3.30 24.98
C THR A 238 6.89 2.46 23.83
N TRP A 239 7.22 1.19 24.09
CA TRP A 239 7.54 0.22 23.04
C TRP A 239 6.40 0.07 22.02
N PHE A 240 5.14 0.13 22.48
CA PHE A 240 3.99 0.15 21.58
C PHE A 240 3.99 1.39 20.67
N THR A 241 4.22 2.58 21.24
CA THR A 241 4.31 3.82 20.46
C THR A 241 5.39 3.73 19.39
N LEU A 242 6.58 3.23 19.74
CA LEU A 242 7.68 3.06 18.79
C LEU A 242 7.31 2.09 17.65
N ALA A 243 6.73 0.93 17.96
CA ALA A 243 6.33 -0.05 16.95
C ALA A 243 5.18 0.46 16.06
N ALA A 244 4.19 1.12 16.65
CA ALA A 244 3.05 1.70 15.94
C ALA A 244 3.49 2.82 14.97
N LEU A 245 4.37 3.73 15.40
CA LEU A 245 4.93 4.77 14.54
C LEU A 245 5.80 4.18 13.43
N MET A 246 6.69 3.23 13.78
CA MET A 246 7.57 2.55 12.82
C MET A 246 6.77 1.89 11.69
N ILE A 247 5.66 1.22 11.99
CA ILE A 247 4.89 0.47 10.99
C ILE A 247 3.83 1.35 10.33
N GLY A 248 2.98 2.01 11.11
CA GLY A 248 1.83 2.78 10.60
C GLY A 248 2.24 4.04 9.84
N GLN A 249 3.24 4.77 10.32
CA GLN A 249 3.74 6.01 9.68
C GLN A 249 5.07 5.82 8.97
N SER A 250 5.63 4.60 8.98
CA SER A 250 6.97 4.34 8.47
C SER A 250 8.04 5.18 9.18
N ASP A 251 7.84 5.53 10.45
CA ASP A 251 8.72 6.45 11.17
C ASP A 251 10.15 5.91 11.28
N ASN A 252 11.08 6.64 10.66
CA ASN A 252 12.50 6.29 10.60
C ASN A 252 13.18 6.40 11.96
N THR A 253 12.86 7.43 12.73
CA THR A 253 13.47 7.62 14.05
C THR A 253 12.97 6.57 15.03
N ALA A 254 11.69 6.19 14.97
CA ALA A 254 11.15 5.10 15.78
C ALA A 254 11.80 3.74 15.43
N ALA A 255 12.02 3.48 14.13
CA ALA A 255 12.74 2.29 13.69
C ALA A 255 14.17 2.26 14.24
N ASP A 256 14.90 3.37 14.13
CA ASP A 256 16.28 3.47 14.61
C ASP A 256 16.37 3.28 16.12
N HIS A 257 15.43 3.84 16.89
CA HIS A 257 15.32 3.59 18.33
C HIS A 257 15.16 2.10 18.63
N LEU A 258 14.23 1.41 17.96
CA LEU A 258 14.04 -0.04 18.15
C LEU A 258 15.29 -0.84 17.75
N ILE A 259 15.99 -0.45 16.68
CA ILE A 259 17.25 -1.11 16.28
C ILE A 259 18.32 -0.94 17.35
N HIS A 260 18.48 0.26 17.90
CA HIS A 260 19.45 0.51 18.96
C HIS A 260 19.10 -0.22 20.26
N LEU A 261 17.82 -0.26 20.65
CA LEU A 261 17.34 -0.93 21.86
C LEU A 261 17.46 -2.46 21.77
N LEU A 262 17.19 -3.05 20.60
CA LEU A 262 17.28 -4.49 20.36
C LEU A 262 18.73 -4.95 20.14
N GLY A 263 19.57 -4.07 19.59
CA GLY A 263 20.93 -4.38 19.17
C GLY A 263 20.99 -4.97 17.77
N ARG A 264 21.93 -4.46 16.97
CA ARG A 264 22.06 -4.79 15.54
C ARG A 264 22.27 -6.28 15.26
N GLN A 265 23.18 -6.92 15.98
CA GLN A 265 23.50 -8.35 15.78
C GLN A 265 22.27 -9.25 15.99
N LYS A 266 21.38 -8.87 16.91
CA LYS A 266 20.15 -9.60 17.17
C LYS A 266 19.21 -9.53 15.97
N ILE A 267 19.06 -8.35 15.36
CA ILE A 267 18.26 -8.15 14.15
C ILE A 267 18.86 -8.91 12.97
N GLU A 268 20.19 -8.87 12.81
CA GLU A 268 20.90 -9.62 11.77
C GLU A 268 20.60 -11.13 11.86
N GLN A 269 20.67 -11.70 13.07
CA GLN A 269 20.32 -13.11 13.32
C GLN A 269 18.83 -13.39 13.08
N HIS A 270 17.96 -12.43 13.38
CA HIS A 270 16.52 -12.58 13.26
C HIS A 270 16.07 -12.78 11.79
N GLN A 271 16.81 -12.21 10.83
CA GLN A 271 16.57 -12.44 9.40
C GLN A 271 16.63 -13.93 9.03
N GLN A 272 17.59 -14.68 9.58
CA GLN A 272 17.72 -16.11 9.35
C GLN A 272 16.52 -16.89 9.92
N ARG A 273 16.04 -16.51 11.12
CA ARG A 273 14.86 -17.13 11.75
C ARG A 273 13.58 -16.91 10.93
N LEU A 274 13.48 -15.76 10.27
CA LEU A 274 12.40 -15.44 9.33
C LEU A 274 12.54 -16.15 7.97
N GLY A 275 13.61 -16.93 7.76
CA GLY A 275 13.84 -17.68 6.54
C GLY A 275 14.32 -16.81 5.36
N VAL A 276 14.91 -15.64 5.65
CA VAL A 276 15.56 -14.81 4.62
C VAL A 276 16.69 -15.60 3.97
N LYS A 277 16.73 -15.62 2.63
CA LYS A 277 17.70 -16.45 1.89
C LYS A 277 19.09 -15.85 1.78
N ARG A 278 19.17 -14.51 1.73
CA ARG A 278 20.43 -13.76 1.60
C ARG A 278 20.64 -12.74 2.73
N PRO A 279 20.59 -13.16 4.01
CA PRO A 279 20.68 -12.23 5.13
C PRO A 279 22.03 -11.49 5.18
N GLU A 280 23.09 -12.05 4.59
CA GLU A 280 24.43 -11.45 4.49
C GLU A 280 24.44 -10.13 3.70
N ARG A 281 23.46 -9.90 2.81
CA ARG A 281 23.31 -8.63 2.08
C ARG A 281 22.99 -7.46 3.02
N ASN A 282 22.45 -7.76 4.20
CA ASN A 282 22.02 -6.79 5.20
C ASN A 282 22.93 -6.85 6.44
N VAL A 283 24.21 -7.17 6.25
CA VAL A 283 25.22 -7.16 7.33
C VAL A 283 26.33 -6.16 6.99
N PRO A 284 26.56 -5.12 7.83
CA PRO A 284 25.78 -4.77 9.02
C PRO A 284 24.34 -4.33 8.70
N PHE A 285 23.38 -4.65 9.57
CA PHE A 285 21.98 -4.22 9.38
C PHE A 285 21.84 -2.73 9.68
N LEU A 286 21.73 -1.89 8.65
CA LEU A 286 21.73 -0.44 8.76
C LEU A 286 20.54 0.10 9.58
N THR A 287 20.79 1.17 10.34
CA THR A 287 19.73 2.11 10.73
C THR A 287 19.39 3.04 9.55
N THR A 288 18.24 3.70 9.60
CA THR A 288 17.85 4.66 8.56
C THR A 288 18.77 5.89 8.57
N ALA A 289 19.16 6.38 9.75
CA ALA A 289 20.11 7.48 9.87
C ALA A 289 21.47 7.13 9.24
N GLU A 290 21.96 5.91 9.42
CA GLU A 290 23.21 5.45 8.80
C GLU A 290 23.09 5.39 7.27
N LEU A 291 21.99 4.86 6.73
CA LEU A 291 21.72 4.85 5.29
C LEU A 291 21.72 6.28 4.73
N PHE A 292 21.03 7.22 5.37
CA PHE A 292 21.00 8.61 4.91
C PHE A 292 22.36 9.28 5.01
N LYS A 293 23.14 9.04 6.06
CA LYS A 293 24.50 9.60 6.17
C LYS A 293 25.40 9.05 5.06
N LEU A 294 25.35 7.75 4.80
CA LEU A 294 26.10 7.11 3.71
C LEU A 294 25.77 7.75 2.35
N LYS A 295 24.48 7.95 2.03
CA LYS A 295 24.05 8.46 0.71
C LYS A 295 24.14 9.98 0.58
N LEU A 296 23.72 10.71 1.60
CA LEU A 296 23.41 12.13 1.52
C LEU A 296 24.45 13.02 2.20
N VAL A 297 25.37 12.45 2.98
CA VAL A 297 26.39 13.22 3.71
C VAL A 297 27.80 12.84 3.29
N LEU A 298 28.16 11.56 3.35
CA LEU A 298 29.51 11.10 3.00
C LEU A 298 29.86 11.42 1.55
N ASP A 299 31.14 11.68 1.28
CA ASP A 299 31.61 11.95 -0.08
C ASP A 299 31.73 10.66 -0.92
N ALA A 300 32.04 10.82 -2.21
CA ALA A 300 32.13 9.70 -3.14
C ALA A 300 33.26 8.71 -2.80
N GLU A 301 34.33 9.14 -2.15
CA GLU A 301 35.43 8.26 -1.75
C GLU A 301 35.00 7.40 -0.55
N GLN A 302 34.40 8.01 0.45
CA GLN A 302 33.86 7.32 1.63
C GLN A 302 32.72 6.36 1.25
N GLN A 303 31.85 6.76 0.31
CA GLN A 303 30.82 5.87 -0.24
C GLN A 303 31.43 4.64 -0.91
N ARG A 304 32.43 4.83 -1.79
CA ARG A 304 33.14 3.72 -2.44
C ARG A 304 33.82 2.82 -1.41
N ALA A 305 34.45 3.39 -0.38
CA ALA A 305 35.08 2.63 0.69
C ALA A 305 34.06 1.74 1.42
N TYR A 306 32.87 2.26 1.75
CA TYR A 306 31.81 1.47 2.37
C TYR A 306 31.31 0.33 1.47
N VAL A 307 31.07 0.62 0.19
CA VAL A 307 30.59 -0.36 -0.79
C VAL A 307 31.58 -1.51 -0.96
N GLN A 308 32.87 -1.20 -1.09
CA GLN A 308 33.94 -2.16 -1.35
C GLN A 308 34.39 -2.92 -0.10
N ALA A 309 34.10 -2.40 1.09
CA ALA A 309 34.45 -3.05 2.35
C ALA A 309 33.65 -4.33 2.60
N ASP A 310 34.28 -5.27 3.30
CA ASP A 310 33.61 -6.43 3.88
C ASP A 310 32.77 -6.02 5.11
N SER A 311 32.14 -7.00 5.76
CA SER A 311 31.30 -6.72 6.93
C SER A 311 32.04 -6.06 8.10
N ALA A 312 33.32 -6.36 8.30
CA ALA A 312 34.11 -5.79 9.39
C ALA A 312 34.50 -4.33 9.08
N GLY A 313 34.97 -4.07 7.86
CA GLY A 313 35.28 -2.72 7.39
C GLY A 313 34.04 -1.83 7.36
N ARG A 314 32.88 -2.37 6.94
CA ARG A 314 31.60 -1.63 6.99
C ARG A 314 31.25 -1.24 8.43
N ARG A 315 31.36 -2.15 9.40
CA ARG A 315 31.12 -1.82 10.82
C ARG A 315 32.06 -0.73 11.33
N GLN A 316 33.36 -0.84 11.01
CA GLN A 316 34.33 0.18 11.38
C GLN A 316 33.96 1.55 10.79
N LEU A 317 33.53 1.62 9.52
CA LEU A 317 33.08 2.85 8.89
C LEU A 317 31.80 3.40 9.53
N LEU A 318 30.87 2.52 9.95
CA LEU A 318 29.67 2.93 10.70
C LEU A 318 30.04 3.60 12.04
N GLU A 319 31.01 3.04 12.76
CA GLU A 319 31.48 3.53 14.07
C GLU A 319 32.46 4.72 13.98
N THR A 320 32.86 5.12 12.77
CA THR A 320 33.81 6.22 12.57
C THR A 320 33.21 7.30 11.68
N ALA A 321 33.41 7.20 10.37
CA ALA A 321 33.00 8.22 9.41
C ALA A 321 31.49 8.51 9.44
N VAL A 322 30.66 7.46 9.54
CA VAL A 322 29.19 7.62 9.58
C VAL A 322 28.73 8.16 10.95
N GLN A 323 29.32 7.70 12.05
CA GLN A 323 28.97 8.24 13.37
C GLN A 323 29.30 9.74 13.48
N ALA A 324 30.43 10.17 12.91
CA ALA A 324 30.86 11.57 12.90
C ALA A 324 30.02 12.47 11.97
N ALA A 325 29.35 11.90 10.96
CA ALA A 325 28.53 12.66 10.03
C ALA A 325 27.21 13.16 10.65
N SER A 326 26.80 14.39 10.30
CA SER A 326 25.53 15.01 10.74
C SER A 326 24.49 15.04 9.62
N LEU A 327 23.21 14.83 9.99
CA LEU A 327 22.04 14.94 9.12
C LEU A 327 21.41 16.34 9.13
N ASP A 328 22.05 17.35 9.74
CA ASP A 328 21.49 18.72 9.78
C ASP A 328 21.41 19.39 8.41
N LYS A 329 22.31 19.00 7.48
CA LYS A 329 22.41 19.55 6.12
C LYS A 329 22.66 18.45 5.09
N PRO A 330 21.71 17.51 4.90
CA PRO A 330 21.89 16.42 3.96
C PRO A 330 21.75 16.95 2.53
N ARG A 331 22.42 16.30 1.57
CA ARG A 331 22.12 16.50 0.14
C ARG A 331 20.69 16.01 -0.16
N PRO A 332 20.00 16.57 -1.17
CA PRO A 332 18.66 16.11 -1.56
C PRO A 332 18.68 14.66 -2.06
N LEU A 333 17.71 13.86 -1.60
CA LEU A 333 17.43 12.53 -2.14
C LEU A 333 16.45 12.67 -3.33
N GLY A 334 16.95 13.16 -4.47
CA GLY A 334 16.13 13.47 -5.65
C GLY A 334 16.15 12.43 -6.77
N GLU A 335 17.21 11.62 -6.83
CA GLU A 335 17.46 10.65 -7.90
C GLU A 335 17.93 9.32 -7.31
N PRO A 336 17.78 8.19 -8.02
CA PRO A 336 18.28 6.91 -7.54
C PRO A 336 19.80 6.97 -7.27
N GLN A 337 20.20 6.58 -6.07
CA GLN A 337 21.59 6.63 -5.65
C GLN A 337 21.93 5.35 -4.88
N LEU A 338 22.93 4.59 -5.35
CA LEU A 338 23.45 3.39 -4.69
C LEU A 338 22.37 2.38 -4.27
N ILE A 339 21.23 2.33 -4.98
CA ILE A 339 20.05 1.54 -4.56
C ILE A 339 20.32 0.04 -4.53
N ASP A 340 21.34 -0.44 -5.25
CA ASP A 340 21.75 -1.83 -5.32
C ASP A 340 22.89 -2.18 -4.35
N GLN A 341 23.47 -1.16 -3.69
CA GLN A 341 24.70 -1.26 -2.89
C GLN A 341 24.53 -0.82 -1.43
N VAL A 342 23.69 0.18 -1.16
CA VAL A 342 23.43 0.75 0.18
C VAL A 342 21.92 0.85 0.39
N GLU A 343 21.33 -0.23 0.85
CA GLU A 343 19.89 -0.36 1.11
C GLU A 343 19.64 -1.60 1.99
N TRP A 344 18.37 -1.95 2.24
CA TRP A 344 18.01 -3.27 2.75
C TRP A 344 17.47 -4.12 1.61
N PHE A 345 17.98 -5.36 1.52
CA PHE A 345 17.80 -6.22 0.36
C PHE A 345 17.01 -7.48 0.71
N PHE A 346 15.87 -7.69 0.04
CA PHE A 346 15.05 -8.90 0.17
C PHE A 346 14.38 -9.22 -1.16
N SER A 347 14.07 -10.50 -1.41
CA SER A 347 13.17 -10.88 -2.50
C SER A 347 11.70 -10.75 -2.08
N ALA A 348 10.77 -10.72 -3.05
CA ALA A 348 9.34 -10.74 -2.72
C ALA A 348 8.96 -12.02 -1.94
N ALA A 349 9.61 -13.14 -2.23
CA ALA A 349 9.44 -14.38 -1.49
C ALA A 349 9.99 -14.31 -0.05
N ASP A 350 11.13 -13.62 0.19
CA ASP A 350 11.63 -13.33 1.54
C ASP A 350 10.61 -12.50 2.33
N VAL A 351 10.06 -11.44 1.72
CA VAL A 351 9.04 -10.59 2.35
C VAL A 351 7.78 -11.40 2.70
N CYS A 352 7.33 -12.31 1.82
CA CYS A 352 6.22 -13.20 2.14
C CYS A 352 6.53 -14.14 3.32
N ARG A 353 7.77 -14.64 3.45
CA ARG A 353 8.21 -15.43 4.61
C ARG A 353 8.21 -14.60 5.89
N MET A 354 8.65 -13.35 5.84
CA MET A 354 8.59 -12.42 6.99
C MET A 354 7.15 -12.18 7.46
N LEU A 355 6.23 -11.92 6.52
CA LEU A 355 4.81 -11.72 6.84
C LEU A 355 4.17 -12.97 7.46
N ASP A 356 4.53 -14.17 7.00
CA ASP A 356 4.09 -15.42 7.62
C ASP A 356 4.68 -15.61 9.03
N GLY A 357 5.95 -15.23 9.23
CA GLY A 357 6.58 -15.20 10.55
C GLY A 357 5.82 -14.31 11.53
N LEU A 358 5.53 -13.07 11.13
CA LEU A 358 4.74 -12.12 11.92
C LEU A 358 3.32 -12.64 12.19
N ARG A 359 2.66 -13.24 11.19
CA ARG A 359 1.34 -13.88 11.36
C ARG A 359 1.37 -14.96 12.44
N LYS A 360 2.41 -15.80 12.46
CA LYS A 360 2.59 -16.87 13.45
C LYS A 360 2.89 -16.31 14.84
N GLN A 361 3.79 -15.32 14.93
CA GLN A 361 4.08 -14.62 16.20
C GLN A 361 2.83 -13.98 16.79
N ALA A 362 1.93 -13.47 15.94
CA ALA A 362 0.68 -12.88 16.37
C ALA A 362 -0.34 -13.87 16.99
N ALA A 363 -0.03 -15.17 17.04
CA ALA A 363 -0.77 -16.11 17.88
C ALA A 363 -0.47 -15.92 19.38
N GLN A 364 0.74 -15.45 19.73
CA GLN A 364 1.16 -15.14 21.11
C GLN A 364 1.17 -13.64 21.40
N VAL A 365 1.41 -12.81 20.39
CA VAL A 365 1.47 -11.34 20.50
C VAL A 365 0.46 -10.71 19.53
N PRO A 366 -0.85 -10.72 19.83
CA PRO A 366 -1.90 -10.31 18.90
C PRO A 366 -1.72 -8.90 18.32
N GLU A 367 -1.12 -7.98 19.10
CA GLU A 367 -0.88 -6.59 18.74
C GLU A 367 -0.02 -6.47 17.46
N VAL A 368 0.79 -7.47 17.11
CA VAL A 368 1.57 -7.48 15.86
C VAL A 368 0.66 -7.31 14.64
N LYS A 369 -0.51 -7.97 14.62
CA LYS A 369 -1.48 -7.82 13.52
C LYS A 369 -2.17 -6.45 13.57
N GLU A 370 -2.47 -5.96 14.77
CA GLU A 370 -3.11 -4.65 14.94
C GLU A 370 -2.20 -3.54 14.45
N ILE A 371 -0.91 -3.59 14.81
CA ILE A 371 0.15 -2.69 14.36
C ILE A 371 0.30 -2.73 12.83
N LEU A 372 0.34 -3.92 12.21
CA LEU A 372 0.39 -4.06 10.75
C LEU A 372 -0.84 -3.49 10.05
N ALA A 373 -2.02 -3.50 10.70
CA ALA A 373 -3.27 -3.03 10.15
C ALA A 373 -3.52 -1.52 10.34
N LEU A 374 -2.66 -0.81 11.11
CA LEU A 374 -2.80 0.64 11.37
C LEU A 374 -2.85 1.47 10.10
N ASN A 375 -2.09 1.06 9.08
CA ASN A 375 -2.09 1.68 7.77
C ASN A 375 -2.34 0.59 6.72
N PRO A 376 -3.54 0.52 6.11
CA PRO A 376 -3.87 -0.52 5.14
C PRO A 376 -3.14 -0.35 3.79
N GLY A 377 -2.50 0.80 3.55
CA GLY A 377 -1.72 1.11 2.36
C GLY A 377 -2.55 1.30 1.10
N LEU A 378 -3.07 0.20 0.57
CA LEU A 378 -3.82 0.14 -0.69
C LEU A 378 -5.33 0.01 -0.40
N PRO A 379 -6.20 0.56 -1.27
CA PRO A 379 -7.66 0.43 -1.16
C PRO A 379 -8.11 -0.98 -1.62
N VAL A 380 -7.65 -2.01 -0.93
CA VAL A 380 -7.95 -3.41 -1.25
C VAL A 380 -9.43 -3.73 -1.01
N ASN A 381 -9.95 -4.74 -1.71
CA ASN A 381 -11.36 -5.13 -1.62
C ASN A 381 -11.69 -5.74 -0.25
N ARG A 382 -12.15 -4.92 0.71
CA ARG A 382 -12.54 -5.35 2.07
C ARG A 382 -13.76 -6.29 2.13
N ARG A 383 -14.40 -6.55 0.99
CA ARG A 383 -15.45 -7.57 0.88
C ARG A 383 -14.84 -8.95 0.74
N TYR A 384 -13.73 -9.05 0.02
CA TYR A 384 -13.01 -10.30 -0.10
C TYR A 384 -12.04 -10.46 1.08
N TRP A 385 -11.25 -9.43 1.38
CA TRP A 385 -10.23 -9.40 2.43
C TRP A 385 -10.78 -8.84 3.75
N GLU A 386 -10.99 -9.70 4.76
CA GLU A 386 -11.43 -9.27 6.10
C GLU A 386 -10.32 -8.59 6.91
N TYR A 387 -9.08 -9.04 6.73
CA TYR A 387 -7.91 -8.47 7.37
C TYR A 387 -6.88 -8.05 6.32
N VAL A 388 -6.24 -6.91 6.56
CA VAL A 388 -5.22 -6.31 5.71
C VAL A 388 -4.19 -5.66 6.63
N GLY A 389 -3.00 -6.25 6.67
CA GLY A 389 -1.81 -5.63 7.23
C GLY A 389 -0.90 -5.21 6.08
N TYR A 390 -0.21 -4.08 6.22
CA TYR A 390 0.59 -3.52 5.15
C TYR A 390 1.89 -2.87 5.64
N LYS A 391 2.93 -2.99 4.82
CA LYS A 391 4.11 -2.14 4.90
C LYS A 391 4.60 -1.80 3.50
N GLY A 392 4.78 -0.50 3.25
CA GLY A 392 5.45 -0.01 2.06
C GLY A 392 6.90 0.40 2.35
N GLY A 393 7.71 0.48 1.30
CA GLY A 393 9.04 1.07 1.33
C GLY A 393 9.33 1.80 0.02
N ALA A 394 10.00 2.95 0.12
CA ALA A 394 10.29 3.79 -1.04
C ALA A 394 11.54 4.62 -0.83
N GLU A 395 12.28 4.81 -1.91
CA GLU A 395 13.24 5.89 -2.16
C GLU A 395 13.27 6.13 -3.69
N PRO A 396 13.91 7.18 -4.22
CA PRO A 396 14.05 7.31 -5.67
C PRO A 396 14.64 6.05 -6.30
N GLY A 397 13.89 5.45 -7.23
CA GLY A 397 14.28 4.22 -7.92
C GLY A 397 13.96 2.93 -7.15
N VAL A 398 13.30 2.99 -5.99
CA VAL A 398 12.88 1.81 -5.22
C VAL A 398 11.45 1.98 -4.76
N LEU A 399 10.60 0.98 -5.00
CA LEU A 399 9.26 0.93 -4.43
C LEU A 399 8.87 -0.51 -4.11
N ALA A 400 8.42 -0.75 -2.89
CA ALA A 400 8.05 -2.07 -2.42
C ALA A 400 6.74 -2.03 -1.61
N TYR A 401 5.91 -3.06 -1.80
CA TYR A 401 4.68 -3.29 -1.05
C TYR A 401 4.70 -4.70 -0.45
N ALA A 402 4.32 -4.80 0.82
CA ALA A 402 4.15 -6.04 1.56
C ALA A 402 2.73 -6.06 2.15
N LEU A 403 1.93 -7.08 1.81
CA LEU A 403 0.57 -7.24 2.29
C LEU A 403 0.37 -8.61 2.96
N LEU A 404 -0.02 -8.60 4.22
CA LEU A 404 -0.57 -9.77 4.91
C LEU A 404 -2.10 -9.68 4.87
N LEU A 405 -2.73 -10.67 4.26
CA LEU A 405 -4.15 -10.65 3.94
C LEU A 405 -4.85 -11.87 4.53
N ARG A 406 -6.08 -11.69 4.99
CA ARG A 406 -6.99 -12.80 5.28
C ARG A 406 -8.28 -12.59 4.54
N ASN A 407 -8.71 -13.58 3.76
CA ASN A 407 -9.99 -13.51 3.08
C ASN A 407 -11.15 -13.89 4.03
N ARG A 408 -12.40 -13.61 3.65
CA ARG A 408 -13.58 -13.95 4.48
C ARG A 408 -13.85 -15.45 4.60
N ALA A 409 -13.16 -16.31 3.83
CA ALA A 409 -13.16 -17.75 4.03
C ALA A 409 -12.15 -18.19 5.11
N GLY A 410 -11.43 -17.23 5.72
CA GLY A 410 -10.46 -17.46 6.78
C GLY A 410 -9.06 -17.81 6.30
N GLN A 411 -8.82 -17.88 4.98
CA GLN A 411 -7.54 -18.25 4.38
C GLN A 411 -6.57 -17.06 4.43
N TRP A 412 -5.32 -17.33 4.77
CA TRP A 412 -4.26 -16.33 4.86
C TRP A 412 -3.42 -16.30 3.59
N TYR A 413 -3.04 -15.09 3.17
CA TYR A 413 -2.20 -14.83 2.02
C TYR A 413 -1.12 -13.81 2.39
N ALA A 414 0.04 -13.93 1.74
CA ALA A 414 1.02 -12.86 1.66
C ALA A 414 1.21 -12.49 0.20
N LEU A 415 1.24 -11.19 -0.09
CA LEU A 415 1.64 -10.65 -1.39
C LEU A 415 2.75 -9.63 -1.17
N ALA A 416 3.82 -9.76 -1.94
CA ALA A 416 4.90 -8.79 -1.95
C ALA A 416 5.24 -8.41 -3.39
N VAL A 417 5.54 -7.13 -3.58
CA VAL A 417 6.04 -6.58 -4.84
C VAL A 417 7.21 -5.67 -4.53
N VAL A 418 8.28 -5.77 -5.29
CA VAL A 418 9.48 -4.92 -5.19
C VAL A 418 9.86 -4.50 -6.60
N TRP A 419 10.03 -3.19 -6.82
CA TRP A 419 10.40 -2.61 -8.11
C TRP A 419 11.56 -1.65 -7.93
N ASN A 420 12.67 -1.94 -8.63
CA ASN A 420 13.87 -1.13 -8.63
C ASN A 420 14.22 -0.62 -10.02
N ASN A 421 14.57 0.66 -10.13
CA ASN A 421 15.14 1.27 -11.32
C ASN A 421 16.35 2.15 -10.91
N PRO A 422 17.58 1.73 -11.18
CA PRO A 422 18.77 2.49 -10.80
C PRO A 422 19.02 3.73 -11.66
N GLN A 423 18.27 3.93 -12.75
CA GLN A 423 18.42 5.08 -13.65
C GLN A 423 17.43 6.20 -13.34
N GLU A 424 16.19 5.86 -12.97
CA GLU A 424 15.12 6.84 -12.79
C GLU A 424 14.21 6.49 -11.61
N ALA A 425 13.50 7.48 -11.08
CA ALA A 425 12.46 7.24 -10.09
C ALA A 425 11.34 6.36 -10.68
N VAL A 426 10.85 5.40 -9.89
CA VAL A 426 9.75 4.51 -10.28
C VAL A 426 8.39 5.17 -10.04
N ASP A 427 7.37 4.80 -10.83
CA ASP A 427 6.03 5.40 -10.77
C ASP A 427 5.13 4.69 -9.75
N ALA A 428 4.79 5.40 -8.66
CA ALA A 428 3.95 4.83 -7.61
C ALA A 428 2.51 4.52 -8.06
N THR A 429 1.95 5.30 -8.98
CA THR A 429 0.59 5.09 -9.50
C THR A 429 0.53 3.82 -10.35
N GLN A 430 1.56 3.58 -11.16
CA GLN A 430 1.70 2.38 -11.97
C GLN A 430 1.82 1.13 -11.10
N LEU A 431 2.69 1.17 -10.08
CA LEU A 431 2.84 0.04 -9.16
C LEU A 431 1.56 -0.24 -8.38
N HIS A 432 0.90 0.82 -7.88
CA HIS A 432 -0.38 0.74 -7.20
C HIS A 432 -1.44 0.05 -8.07
N THR A 433 -1.57 0.50 -9.32
CA THR A 433 -2.54 -0.03 -10.28
C THR A 433 -2.28 -1.50 -10.58
N LEU A 434 -1.04 -1.87 -10.89
CA LEU A 434 -0.69 -3.26 -11.17
C LEU A 434 -0.87 -4.15 -9.94
N THR A 435 -0.54 -3.68 -8.74
CA THR A 435 -0.73 -4.45 -7.50
C THR A 435 -2.21 -4.71 -7.22
N LEU A 436 -3.07 -3.70 -7.36
CA LEU A 436 -4.52 -3.87 -7.18
C LEU A 436 -5.12 -4.82 -8.23
N ARG A 437 -4.66 -4.76 -9.48
CA ARG A 437 -5.09 -5.69 -10.53
C ARG A 437 -4.62 -7.13 -10.27
N THR A 438 -3.40 -7.30 -9.76
CA THR A 438 -2.91 -8.60 -9.28
C THR A 438 -3.77 -9.15 -8.14
N LEU A 439 -4.15 -8.31 -7.17
CA LEU A 439 -5.08 -8.74 -6.11
C LEU A 439 -6.46 -9.13 -6.67
N ARG A 440 -7.00 -8.36 -7.61
CA ARG A 440 -8.26 -8.70 -8.28
C ARG A 440 -8.17 -10.04 -9.01
N TYR A 441 -7.05 -10.32 -9.69
CA TYR A 441 -6.81 -11.64 -10.28
C TYR A 441 -6.91 -12.75 -9.23
N VAL A 442 -6.25 -12.60 -8.08
CA VAL A 442 -6.32 -13.57 -6.96
C VAL A 442 -7.76 -13.73 -6.45
N GLU A 443 -8.50 -12.64 -6.32
CA GLU A 443 -9.91 -12.66 -5.89
C GLU A 443 -10.81 -13.45 -6.85
N HIS A 444 -10.56 -13.31 -8.17
CA HIS A 444 -11.32 -14.00 -9.21
C HIS A 444 -10.95 -15.48 -9.35
N THR A 445 -9.67 -15.85 -9.19
CA THR A 445 -9.21 -17.23 -9.32
C THR A 445 -9.43 -18.06 -8.06
N HIS A 446 -9.52 -17.41 -6.90
CA HIS A 446 -9.85 -18.04 -5.62
C HIS A 446 -11.13 -17.43 -5.03
N PRO A 447 -12.30 -17.57 -5.68
CA PRO A 447 -13.52 -16.94 -5.21
C PRO A 447 -13.92 -17.46 -3.82
N LEU A 448 -14.51 -16.59 -3.00
CA LEU A 448 -15.10 -17.02 -1.74
C LEU A 448 -16.22 -18.05 -2.02
N PRO A 449 -16.38 -19.07 -1.16
CA PRO A 449 -17.52 -19.96 -1.27
C PRO A 449 -18.82 -19.14 -1.15
N PRO A 450 -19.93 -19.58 -1.79
CA PRO A 450 -21.21 -18.91 -1.64
C PRO A 450 -21.54 -18.79 -0.15
N SER A 451 -21.92 -17.59 0.29
CA SER A 451 -22.36 -17.37 1.67
C SER A 451 -23.51 -18.32 1.99
N ARG A 452 -23.32 -19.20 2.99
CA ARG A 452 -24.36 -20.10 3.51
C ARG A 452 -25.40 -19.38 4.36
#